data_AF-A0A5R9JCC7-F1
#
_entry.id   AF-A0A5R9JCC7-F1
#
_cell.length_a   1.000
_cell.length_b   1.000
_cell.length_c   1.000
_cell.angle_alpha   90.00
_cell.angle_beta   90.00
_cell.angle_gamma   90.00
#
_symmetry.space_group_name_H-M   'P 1'
#
loop_
_entity.id
_entity.type
_entity.pdbx_description
1 polymer ?
#
loop_
_entity_poly.entity_id
_entity_poly.type
_entity_poly.pdbx_seq_one_letter_code
_entity_poly.pdbx_strand_id
1 'polypeptide(L)'
;MRREPCDLNRLTTDFAELVRRTVGAGIEVRLALTEPLWPVMLDATQFEMALLNLAVNAGRAMPQGGVLEIATRNIAAGDEELPADLEVGDYTCVTVRDDGAGMHPEVAARAFEPFYTTSAGGKSTGLGLSQVYGLCKQLGGSTRLTSRIDGGTSVSLLLPRAQHAPAASAVAEPLPPAPPACSPPGDARLLVIDDDPEVREVTVETLRALGFDVVSAESAKLGLDILQSGVRLDLVVTDFSMPEMNGVEFIRHAHRSHPGLPCLLVTGYAETSAFADAIAGGITILRKPYRMRELADTIQRLRA
;
A
#
# COMPACT_ATOMS: atom_id res chain seq x y z
N MET A 1 5.66 7.24 11.04
CA MET A 1 6.41 6.62 9.93
C MET A 1 7.19 5.48 10.52
N ARG A 2 6.89 4.24 10.11
CA ARG A 2 7.55 3.04 10.63
C ARG A 2 8.33 2.44 9.48
N ARG A 3 9.65 2.57 9.50
CA ARG A 3 10.54 1.93 8.52
C ARG A 3 10.81 0.50 8.95
N GLU A 4 10.61 -0.44 8.06
CA GLU A 4 10.84 -1.85 8.29
C GLU A 4 11.52 -2.49 7.07
N PRO A 5 12.19 -3.65 7.24
CA PRO A 5 12.81 -4.33 6.12
C PRO A 5 11.72 -4.91 5.20
N CYS A 6 11.64 -4.36 3.99
CA CYS A 6 10.64 -4.72 2.99
C CYS A 6 11.26 -5.50 1.83
N ASP A 7 10.52 -6.50 1.35
CA ASP A 7 10.75 -7.15 0.06
C ASP A 7 10.00 -6.35 -1.01
N LEU A 8 10.76 -5.68 -1.88
CA LEU A 8 10.19 -4.85 -2.94
C LEU A 8 9.54 -5.67 -4.04
N ASN A 9 9.99 -6.89 -4.33
CA ASN A 9 9.31 -7.75 -5.32
C ASN A 9 7.89 -8.06 -4.87
N ARG A 10 7.74 -8.43 -3.60
CA ARG A 10 6.44 -8.72 -3.01
C ARG A 10 5.53 -7.48 -3.01
N LEU A 11 6.04 -6.33 -2.56
CA LEU A 11 5.28 -5.07 -2.59
C LEU A 11 4.84 -4.70 -4.01
N THR A 12 5.76 -4.76 -4.98
CA THR A 12 5.45 -4.45 -6.38
C THR A 12 4.44 -5.43 -6.97
N THR A 13 4.53 -6.71 -6.64
CA THR A 13 3.59 -7.73 -7.12
C THR A 13 2.19 -7.52 -6.54
N ASP A 14 2.09 -7.32 -5.22
CA ASP A 14 0.83 -7.04 -4.53
C ASP A 14 0.15 -5.77 -5.07
N PHE A 15 0.94 -4.75 -5.41
CA PHE A 15 0.44 -3.45 -5.86
C PHE A 15 0.18 -3.37 -7.37
N ALA A 16 0.62 -4.36 -8.15
CA ALA A 16 0.56 -4.34 -9.61
C ALA A 16 -0.88 -4.27 -10.14
N GLU A 17 -1.85 -4.88 -9.45
CA GLU A 17 -3.26 -4.81 -9.87
C GLU A 17 -3.81 -3.38 -9.79
N LEU A 18 -3.53 -2.67 -8.70
CA LEU A 18 -3.96 -1.28 -8.55
C LEU A 18 -3.30 -0.37 -9.60
N VAL A 19 -2.02 -0.61 -9.88
CA VAL A 19 -1.30 0.07 -10.97
C VAL A 19 -2.02 -0.13 -12.30
N ARG A 20 -2.37 -1.38 -12.66
CA ARG A 20 -3.12 -1.70 -13.89
C ARG A 20 -4.45 -0.94 -13.98
N ARG A 21 -5.23 -0.93 -12.90
CA ARG A 21 -6.52 -0.21 -12.84
C ARG A 21 -6.34 1.30 -13.02
N THR A 22 -5.25 1.86 -12.49
CA THR A 22 -4.96 3.29 -12.50
C THR A 22 -4.50 3.80 -13.87
N VAL A 23 -3.67 3.03 -14.58
CA VAL A 23 -3.16 3.43 -15.90
C VAL A 23 -4.19 3.27 -17.01
N GLY A 24 -5.16 2.36 -16.85
CA GLY A 24 -6.27 2.15 -17.77
C GLY A 24 -6.04 1.03 -18.78
N ALA A 25 -7.13 0.61 -19.44
CA ALA A 25 -7.20 -0.63 -20.24
C ALA A 25 -6.31 -0.68 -21.50
N GLY A 26 -5.66 0.43 -21.89
CA GLY A 26 -4.77 0.50 -23.05
C GLY A 26 -3.29 0.22 -22.74
N ILE A 27 -2.91 0.10 -21.46
CA ILE A 27 -1.51 -0.02 -21.05
C ILE A 27 -1.24 -1.40 -20.46
N GLU A 28 -0.30 -2.13 -21.07
CA GLU A 28 0.16 -3.41 -20.57
C GLU A 28 1.18 -3.20 -19.44
N VAL A 29 0.90 -3.72 -18.23
CA VAL A 29 1.83 -3.64 -17.10
C VAL A 29 2.65 -4.92 -16.98
N ARG A 30 3.96 -4.84 -17.26
CA ARG A 30 4.93 -5.94 -17.16
C ARG A 30 5.78 -5.83 -15.90
N LEU A 31 6.07 -6.98 -15.29
CA LEU A 31 6.94 -7.07 -14.12
C LEU A 31 8.19 -7.88 -14.47
N ALA A 32 9.37 -7.31 -14.27
CA ALA A 32 10.67 -7.94 -14.48
C ALA A 32 11.45 -7.96 -13.16
N LEU A 33 11.10 -8.91 -12.29
CA LEU A 33 11.55 -8.93 -10.90
C LEU A 33 12.73 -9.91 -10.72
N THR A 34 13.86 -9.41 -10.19
CA THR A 34 15.04 -10.26 -9.93
C THR A 34 14.87 -11.00 -8.60
N GLU A 35 15.14 -12.31 -8.59
CA GLU A 35 15.19 -13.12 -7.36
C GLU A 35 16.57 -13.78 -7.19
N PRO A 36 17.19 -13.73 -5.99
CA PRO A 36 16.73 -13.04 -4.78
C PRO A 36 16.99 -11.52 -4.83
N LEU A 37 16.02 -10.72 -4.39
CA LEU A 37 16.18 -9.27 -4.24
C LEU A 37 16.62 -8.90 -2.82
N TRP A 38 17.51 -7.93 -2.69
CA TRP A 38 17.92 -7.42 -1.37
C TRP A 38 16.82 -6.57 -0.72
N PRO A 39 16.55 -6.78 0.58
CA PRO A 39 15.55 -6.01 1.30
C PRO A 39 15.98 -4.56 1.49
N VAL A 40 15.01 -3.66 1.64
CA VAL A 40 15.24 -2.22 1.85
C VAL A 40 14.46 -1.75 3.08
N MET A 41 15.07 -0.89 3.89
CA MET A 41 14.40 -0.28 5.05
C MET A 41 13.52 0.89 4.60
N LEU A 42 12.22 0.70 4.51
CA LEU A 42 11.29 1.74 4.06
C LEU A 42 9.90 1.62 4.68
N ASP A 43 9.07 2.62 4.45
CA ASP A 43 7.64 2.60 4.74
C ASP A 43 6.92 2.11 3.47
N ALA A 44 6.26 0.95 3.54
CA ALA A 44 5.63 0.30 2.39
C ALA A 44 4.64 1.23 1.67
N THR A 45 3.84 1.98 2.43
CA THR A 45 2.86 2.92 1.89
C THR A 45 3.54 4.05 1.11
N GLN A 46 4.67 4.56 1.59
CA GLN A 46 5.41 5.59 0.84
C GLN A 46 5.97 5.06 -0.48
N PHE A 47 6.44 3.81 -0.50
CA PHE A 47 6.93 3.16 -1.71
C PHE A 47 5.79 2.92 -2.72
N GLU A 48 4.66 2.41 -2.26
CA GLU A 48 3.46 2.22 -3.10
C GLU A 48 2.97 3.54 -3.70
N MET A 49 2.94 4.62 -2.92
CA MET A 49 2.60 5.96 -3.42
C MET A 49 3.62 6.46 -4.45
N ALA A 50 4.91 6.17 -4.26
CA ALA A 50 5.93 6.48 -5.25
C ALA A 50 5.70 5.70 -6.56
N LEU A 51 5.41 4.40 -6.50
CA LEU A 51 5.05 3.59 -7.67
C LEU A 51 3.80 4.10 -8.37
N LEU A 52 2.75 4.46 -7.62
CA LEU A 52 1.52 5.00 -8.17
C LEU A 52 1.76 6.32 -8.91
N ASN A 53 2.55 7.23 -8.32
CA ASN A 53 2.91 8.49 -8.95
C ASN A 53 3.66 8.28 -10.28
N LEU A 54 4.57 7.31 -10.33
CA LEU A 54 5.28 6.94 -11.56
C LEU A 54 4.33 6.34 -12.59
N ALA A 55 3.44 5.43 -12.18
CA ALA A 55 2.44 4.82 -13.06
C ALA A 55 1.45 5.84 -13.64
N VAL A 56 0.93 6.76 -12.83
CA VAL A 56 0.04 7.83 -13.30
C VAL A 56 0.74 8.72 -14.33
N ASN A 57 2.01 9.05 -14.10
CA ASN A 57 2.79 9.83 -15.06
C ASN A 57 3.03 9.06 -16.37
N ALA A 58 3.37 7.78 -16.28
CA ALA A 58 3.50 6.89 -17.42
C ALA A 58 2.19 6.82 -18.23
N GLY A 59 1.05 6.64 -17.57
CA GLY A 59 -0.25 6.58 -18.25
C GLY A 59 -0.61 7.84 -19.01
N ARG A 60 -0.27 9.02 -18.47
CA ARG A 60 -0.44 10.30 -19.19
C ARG A 60 0.46 10.42 -20.42
N ALA A 61 1.66 9.82 -20.37
CA ALA A 61 2.59 9.80 -21.49
C ALA A 61 2.20 8.80 -22.60
N MET A 62 1.24 7.90 -22.31
CA MET A 62 0.76 6.83 -23.22
C MET A 62 -0.75 6.92 -23.50
N PRO A 63 -1.27 8.03 -24.07
CA PRO A 63 -2.70 8.20 -24.30
C PRO A 63 -3.30 7.22 -25.32
N GLN A 64 -2.47 6.61 -26.17
CA GLN A 64 -2.87 5.61 -27.18
C GLN A 64 -2.67 4.18 -26.69
N GLY A 65 -2.27 3.99 -25.43
CA GLY A 65 -1.78 2.71 -24.92
C GLY A 65 -0.27 2.54 -25.08
N GLY A 66 0.26 1.45 -24.54
CA GLY A 66 1.70 1.18 -24.49
C GLY A 66 2.06 0.11 -23.46
N VAL A 67 3.34 0.06 -23.10
CA VAL A 67 3.87 -0.88 -22.11
C VAL A 67 4.50 -0.11 -20.94
N LEU A 68 3.98 -0.37 -19.74
CA LEU A 68 4.59 0.03 -18.48
C LEU A 68 5.34 -1.16 -17.88
N GLU A 69 6.66 -1.08 -17.81
CA GLU A 69 7.52 -2.09 -17.22
C GLU A 69 7.99 -1.65 -15.83
N ILE A 70 7.82 -2.51 -14.83
CA ILE A 70 8.40 -2.34 -13.48
C ILE A 70 9.44 -3.44 -13.27
N ALA A 71 10.69 -3.04 -13.13
CA ALA A 71 11.82 -3.94 -12.97
C ALA A 71 12.52 -3.75 -11.63
N THR A 72 13.03 -4.83 -11.05
CA THR A 72 13.86 -4.79 -9.83
C THR A 72 15.18 -5.52 -10.07
N ARG A 73 16.27 -4.99 -9.52
CA ARG A 73 17.58 -5.67 -9.53
C ARG A 73 18.45 -5.25 -8.34
N ASN A 74 19.46 -6.05 -8.04
CA ASN A 74 20.51 -5.71 -7.09
C ASN A 74 21.67 -5.04 -7.81
N ILE A 75 22.26 -4.02 -7.22
CA ILE A 75 23.46 -3.32 -7.68
C ILE A 75 24.49 -3.38 -6.55
N ALA A 76 25.55 -4.15 -6.75
CA ALA A 76 26.59 -4.35 -5.74
C ALA A 76 27.44 -3.09 -5.56
N ALA A 77 28.06 -2.97 -4.38
CA ALA A 77 29.01 -1.89 -4.12
C ALA A 77 30.13 -1.84 -5.16
N GLY A 78 30.39 -0.65 -5.72
CA GLY A 78 31.45 -0.42 -6.70
C GLY A 78 31.07 -0.67 -8.17
N ASP A 79 29.79 -0.95 -8.44
CA ASP A 79 29.27 -0.97 -9.81
C ASP A 79 29.33 0.44 -10.44
N GLU A 80 29.78 0.53 -11.70
CA GLU A 80 29.84 1.80 -12.46
C GLU A 80 28.46 2.44 -12.66
N GLU A 81 27.38 1.68 -12.49
CA GLU A 81 26.02 2.20 -12.52
C GLU A 81 25.70 3.11 -11.33
N LEU A 82 26.41 2.96 -10.20
CA LEU A 82 26.19 3.77 -9.00
C LEU A 82 26.71 5.21 -9.20
N PRO A 83 25.89 6.24 -8.91
CA PRO A 83 26.35 7.61 -8.91
C PRO A 83 27.55 7.82 -7.97
N ALA A 84 28.55 8.61 -8.40
CA ALA A 84 29.74 8.87 -7.60
C ALA A 84 29.46 9.64 -6.28
N ASP A 85 28.30 10.29 -6.17
CA ASP A 85 27.81 10.98 -4.98
C ASP A 85 27.06 10.07 -3.99
N LEU A 86 26.89 8.78 -4.32
CA LEU A 86 26.29 7.79 -3.44
C LEU A 86 27.33 7.23 -2.47
N GLU A 87 26.90 6.89 -1.26
CA GLU A 87 27.76 6.15 -0.33
C GLU A 87 28.13 4.79 -0.91
N VAL A 88 29.34 4.30 -0.61
CA VAL A 88 29.77 2.97 -1.07
C VAL A 88 28.94 1.92 -0.33
N GLY A 89 28.12 1.18 -1.07
CA GLY A 89 27.26 0.16 -0.49
C GLY A 89 26.49 -0.64 -1.53
N ASP A 90 25.79 -1.66 -1.05
CA ASP A 90 24.85 -2.44 -1.85
C ASP A 90 23.53 -1.70 -2.00
N TYR A 91 22.99 -1.65 -3.22
CA TYR A 91 21.73 -0.98 -3.52
C TYR A 91 20.74 -1.92 -4.20
N THR A 92 19.47 -1.78 -3.84
CA THR A 92 18.35 -2.35 -4.57
C THR A 92 17.81 -1.28 -5.52
N CYS A 93 17.74 -1.61 -6.81
CA CYS A 93 17.24 -0.72 -7.84
C CYS A 93 15.82 -1.11 -8.24
N VAL A 94 14.90 -0.15 -8.23
CA VAL A 94 13.56 -0.29 -8.81
C VAL A 94 13.43 0.66 -9.99
N THR A 95 13.14 0.13 -11.17
CA THR A 95 12.97 0.92 -12.39
C THR A 95 11.52 0.85 -12.84
N VAL A 96 10.91 2.01 -13.10
CA VAL A 96 9.61 2.13 -13.77
C VAL A 96 9.87 2.74 -15.14
N ARG A 97 9.49 2.03 -16.20
CA ARG A 97 9.72 2.41 -17.59
C ARG A 97 8.41 2.41 -18.38
N ASP A 98 8.16 3.49 -19.09
CA ASP A 98 7.12 3.57 -20.12
C ASP A 98 7.73 3.72 -21.51
N ASP A 99 6.97 3.37 -22.53
CA ASP A 99 7.27 3.60 -23.95
C ASP A 99 6.45 4.75 -24.54
N GLY A 100 6.04 5.70 -23.69
CA GLY A 100 5.26 6.87 -24.09
C GLY A 100 6.04 7.94 -24.83
N ALA A 101 5.44 9.13 -24.94
CA ALA A 101 5.99 10.26 -25.69
C ALA A 101 7.35 10.77 -25.16
N GLY A 102 7.73 10.43 -23.92
CA GLY A 102 8.96 10.88 -23.29
C GLY A 102 9.03 12.39 -23.04
N MET A 103 10.22 12.88 -22.73
CA MET A 103 10.49 14.27 -22.36
C MET A 103 11.68 14.84 -23.11
N HIS A 104 11.67 16.16 -23.33
CA HIS A 104 12.83 16.90 -23.80
C HIS A 104 13.94 16.89 -22.72
N PRO A 105 15.25 16.88 -23.08
CA PRO A 105 16.32 16.85 -22.09
C PRO A 105 16.24 17.95 -21.01
N GLU A 106 15.81 19.15 -21.42
CA GLU A 106 15.62 20.30 -20.52
C GLU A 106 14.49 20.07 -19.50
N VAL A 107 13.43 19.36 -19.90
CA VAL A 107 12.32 18.98 -19.02
C VAL A 107 12.76 17.88 -18.07
N ALA A 108 13.45 16.86 -18.58
CA ALA A 108 13.95 15.75 -17.77
C ALA A 108 14.91 16.22 -16.68
N ALA A 109 15.79 17.18 -16.98
CA ALA A 109 16.71 17.76 -15.99
C ALA A 109 16.00 18.43 -14.81
N ARG A 110 14.78 18.93 -15.03
CA ARG A 110 13.99 19.69 -14.05
C ARG A 110 12.82 18.90 -13.49
N ALA A 111 12.61 17.67 -13.94
CA ALA A 111 11.41 16.88 -13.63
C ALA A 111 11.26 16.53 -12.14
N PHE A 112 12.35 16.54 -11.38
CA PHE A 112 12.34 16.34 -9.93
C PHE A 112 12.16 17.63 -9.12
N GLU A 113 12.17 18.81 -9.76
CA GLU A 113 11.91 20.09 -9.09
C GLU A 113 10.47 20.11 -8.55
N PRO A 114 10.26 20.48 -7.28
CA PRO A 114 8.91 20.63 -6.72
C PRO A 114 8.07 21.60 -7.56
N PHE A 115 6.81 21.24 -7.81
CA PHE A 115 5.83 22.03 -8.57
C PHE A 115 6.14 22.20 -10.06
N TYR A 116 7.22 21.60 -10.57
CA TYR A 116 7.52 21.64 -11.99
C TYR A 116 6.55 20.74 -12.77
N THR A 117 5.91 21.30 -13.80
CA THR A 117 4.96 20.57 -14.64
C THR A 117 4.97 21.11 -16.07
N THR A 118 4.84 20.21 -17.03
CA THR A 118 4.65 20.54 -18.46
C THR A 118 3.17 20.55 -18.88
N SER A 119 2.25 20.27 -17.95
CA SER A 119 0.81 20.26 -18.24
C SER A 119 0.25 21.69 -18.25
N ALA A 120 -0.20 22.15 -19.42
CA ALA A 120 -0.91 23.42 -19.55
C ALA A 120 -2.24 23.38 -18.78
N GLY A 121 -2.45 24.32 -17.87
CA GLY A 121 -3.74 24.54 -17.19
C GLY A 121 -3.91 23.93 -15.79
N GLY A 122 -2.84 23.59 -15.07
CA GLY A 122 -2.92 23.23 -13.64
C GLY A 122 -3.55 21.86 -13.34
N LYS A 123 -3.73 21.00 -14.35
CA LYS A 123 -4.27 19.63 -14.21
C LYS A 123 -3.34 18.68 -13.45
N SER A 124 -2.07 19.04 -13.26
CA SER A 124 -1.14 18.30 -12.41
C SER A 124 -0.42 19.27 -11.47
N THR A 125 -0.27 18.86 -10.21
CA THR A 125 0.36 19.68 -9.16
C THR A 125 1.89 19.76 -9.30
N GLY A 126 2.50 18.98 -10.20
CA GLY A 126 3.96 18.89 -10.34
C GLY A 126 4.66 18.23 -9.14
N LEU A 127 3.91 17.57 -8.24
CA LEU A 127 4.47 17.03 -6.99
C LEU A 127 4.88 15.54 -7.07
N GLY A 128 4.42 14.81 -8.10
CA GLY A 128 4.59 13.35 -8.16
C GLY A 128 6.06 12.91 -8.16
N LEU A 129 6.85 13.41 -9.10
CA LEU A 129 8.28 13.07 -9.20
C LEU A 129 9.10 13.68 -8.06
N SER A 130 8.76 14.87 -7.57
CA SER A 130 9.45 15.47 -6.42
C SER A 130 9.23 14.68 -5.13
N GLN A 131 8.05 14.05 -4.94
CA GLN A 131 7.79 13.15 -3.81
C GLN A 131 8.61 11.86 -3.91
N VAL A 132 8.72 11.29 -5.11
CA VAL A 132 9.55 10.11 -5.39
C VAL A 132 11.03 10.41 -5.10
N TYR A 133 11.52 11.57 -5.55
CA TYR A 133 12.86 12.06 -5.23
C TYR A 133 13.07 12.23 -3.72
N GLY A 134 12.11 12.88 -3.05
CA GLY A 134 12.14 13.09 -1.60
C GLY A 134 12.20 11.79 -0.81
N LEU A 135 11.41 10.78 -1.19
CA LEU A 135 11.46 9.45 -0.59
C LEU A 135 12.85 8.84 -0.72
N CYS A 136 13.43 8.82 -1.93
CA CYS A 136 14.74 8.21 -2.15
C CYS A 136 15.83 8.91 -1.34
N LYS A 137 15.85 10.25 -1.32
CA LYS A 137 16.82 11.00 -0.52
C LYS A 137 16.64 10.78 0.98
N GLN A 138 15.40 10.69 1.48
CA GLN A 138 15.13 10.37 2.89
C GLN A 138 15.60 8.98 3.30
N LEU A 139 15.70 8.05 2.34
CA LEU A 139 16.19 6.70 2.53
C LEU A 139 17.71 6.58 2.33
N GLY A 140 18.43 7.68 2.05
CA GLY A 140 19.87 7.63 1.73
C GLY A 140 20.16 7.06 0.34
N GLY A 141 19.15 7.02 -0.52
CA GLY A 141 19.24 6.57 -1.90
C GLY A 141 19.39 7.70 -2.90
N SER A 142 19.28 7.35 -4.18
CA SER A 142 19.26 8.32 -5.28
C SER A 142 18.26 7.92 -6.35
N THR A 143 17.91 8.87 -7.21
CA THR A 143 17.01 8.65 -8.34
C THR A 143 17.74 8.96 -9.63
N ARG A 144 17.51 8.14 -10.65
CA ARG A 144 17.95 8.41 -12.03
C ARG A 144 16.74 8.54 -12.93
N LEU A 145 16.73 9.55 -13.79
CA LEU A 145 15.72 9.74 -14.81
C LEU A 145 16.41 9.75 -16.17
N THR A 146 15.94 8.89 -17.06
CA THR A 146 16.35 8.88 -18.47
C THR A 146 15.10 8.93 -19.31
N SER A 147 14.98 9.91 -20.21
CA SER A 147 13.84 10.05 -21.09
C SER A 147 14.29 10.58 -22.44
N ARG A 148 13.63 10.16 -23.51
CA ARG A 148 13.85 10.64 -24.88
C ARG A 148 12.50 10.84 -25.55
N ILE A 149 12.38 11.92 -26.34
CA ILE A 149 11.20 12.15 -27.18
C ILE A 149 10.94 10.90 -28.03
N ASP A 150 9.70 10.39 -27.99
CA ASP A 150 9.21 9.18 -28.66
C ASP A 150 9.95 7.88 -28.30
N GLY A 151 10.80 7.91 -27.27
CA GLY A 151 11.55 6.76 -26.77
C GLY A 151 11.17 6.33 -25.35
N GLY A 152 10.12 6.94 -24.78
CA GLY A 152 9.65 6.67 -23.44
C GLY A 152 10.44 7.32 -22.32
N THR A 153 10.02 7.05 -21.09
CA THR A 153 10.67 7.50 -19.86
C THR A 153 11.03 6.32 -18.98
N SER A 154 12.20 6.37 -18.36
CA SER A 154 12.65 5.40 -17.36
C SER A 154 13.10 6.15 -16.11
N VAL A 155 12.49 5.82 -14.99
CA VAL A 155 12.81 6.35 -13.66
C VAL A 155 13.32 5.21 -12.80
N SER A 156 14.54 5.33 -12.27
CA SER A 156 15.16 4.34 -11.40
C SER A 156 15.37 4.89 -10.00
N LEU A 157 15.00 4.11 -9.00
CA LEU A 157 15.16 4.39 -7.57
C LEU A 157 16.28 3.47 -7.05
N LEU A 158 17.41 4.04 -6.67
CA LEU A 158 18.52 3.32 -6.04
C LEU A 158 18.35 3.46 -4.53
N LEU A 159 18.03 2.36 -3.86
CA LEU A 159 17.73 2.33 -2.43
C LEU A 159 18.76 1.48 -1.69
N PRO A 160 19.35 1.95 -0.59
CA PRO A 160 20.38 1.18 0.10
C PRO A 160 19.80 -0.10 0.67
N ARG A 161 20.55 -1.19 0.53
CA ARG A 161 20.23 -2.49 1.11
C ARG A 161 20.11 -2.37 2.62
N ALA A 162 19.07 -2.99 3.18
CA ALA A 162 18.91 -3.15 4.61
C ALA A 162 20.03 -4.07 5.16
N GLN A 163 20.95 -3.50 5.95
CA GLN A 163 22.02 -4.26 6.61
C GLN A 163 21.51 -5.08 7.82
N HIS A 164 20.33 -4.74 8.35
CA HIS A 164 19.64 -5.49 9.39
C HIS A 164 18.30 -6.04 8.86
N ALA A 165 18.39 -7.01 7.95
CA ALA A 165 17.32 -8.00 7.83
C ALA A 165 17.53 -9.04 8.95
N PRO A 166 16.48 -9.58 9.60
CA PRO A 166 16.64 -10.87 10.26
C PRO A 166 17.20 -11.83 9.20
N ALA A 167 18.33 -12.44 9.54
CA ALA A 167 19.14 -13.18 8.59
C ALA A 167 18.28 -14.15 7.78
N ALA A 168 18.13 -13.88 6.49
CA ALA A 168 17.96 -14.91 5.50
C ALA A 168 19.30 -15.68 5.42
N SER A 169 19.47 -16.62 6.35
CA SER A 169 20.31 -17.80 6.18
C SER A 169 19.36 -18.99 6.29
N ALA A 170 19.44 -20.05 5.51
CA ALA A 170 20.20 -20.41 4.32
C ALA A 170 19.57 -21.78 3.97
N VAL A 171 19.47 -22.10 2.68
CA VAL A 171 19.06 -23.43 2.19
C VAL A 171 17.60 -23.79 2.49
N ALA A 172 16.84 -23.98 1.42
CA ALA A 172 15.63 -24.78 1.47
C ALA A 172 15.99 -26.21 1.91
N GLU A 173 15.99 -26.48 3.21
CA GLU A 173 15.60 -27.80 3.68
C GLU A 173 14.07 -27.92 3.51
N PRO A 174 13.56 -29.12 3.17
CA PRO A 174 12.12 -29.32 2.97
C PRO A 174 11.39 -28.87 4.22
N LEU A 175 10.39 -27.99 4.07
CA LEU A 175 9.51 -27.60 5.15
C LEU A 175 9.07 -28.85 5.94
N PRO A 176 9.28 -28.91 7.27
CA PRO A 176 8.43 -29.74 8.10
C PRO A 176 6.99 -29.29 7.84
N PRO A 177 6.03 -30.23 7.70
CA PRO A 177 4.64 -29.86 7.44
C PRO A 177 4.20 -28.86 8.50
N ALA A 178 3.58 -27.76 8.04
CA ALA A 178 3.02 -26.74 8.91
C ALA A 178 2.23 -27.42 10.04
N PRO A 179 2.38 -27.00 11.32
CA PRO A 179 1.46 -27.46 12.34
C PRO A 179 0.05 -27.10 11.87
N PRO A 180 -0.94 -28.00 12.03
CA PRO A 180 -2.28 -27.75 11.57
C PRO A 180 -2.80 -26.53 12.32
N ALA A 181 -2.92 -25.39 11.64
CA ALA A 181 -3.74 -24.29 12.11
C ALA A 181 -5.21 -24.64 11.85
N CYS A 182 -5.67 -25.72 12.50
CA CYS A 182 -7.05 -25.87 12.86
C CYS A 182 -7.17 -25.33 14.29
N SER A 183 -7.30 -24.01 14.42
CA SER A 183 -8.13 -23.53 15.53
C SER A 183 -9.56 -23.99 15.24
N PRO A 184 -10.31 -24.47 16.25
CA PRO A 184 -11.67 -24.93 16.02
C PRO A 184 -12.53 -23.80 15.42
N PRO A 185 -13.47 -24.10 14.51
CA PRO A 185 -14.42 -23.11 14.03
C PRO A 185 -15.24 -22.57 15.21
N GLY A 186 -15.21 -21.25 15.45
CA GLY A 186 -16.06 -20.59 16.45
C GLY A 186 -15.37 -19.73 17.53
N ASP A 187 -14.08 -19.40 17.40
CA ASP A 187 -13.35 -18.70 18.47
C ASP A 187 -13.65 -17.19 18.60
N ALA A 188 -14.26 -16.55 17.60
CA ALA A 188 -14.79 -15.20 17.73
C ALA A 188 -15.80 -14.85 16.64
N ARG A 189 -16.80 -14.07 17.03
CA ARG A 189 -17.83 -13.51 16.16
C ARG A 189 -17.59 -12.03 15.91
N LEU A 190 -17.35 -11.70 14.64
CA LEU A 190 -17.08 -10.36 14.16
C LEU A 190 -18.31 -9.75 13.49
N LEU A 191 -18.51 -8.45 13.65
CA LEU A 191 -19.44 -7.68 12.83
C LEU A 191 -18.63 -6.84 11.84
N VAL A 192 -18.87 -7.01 10.54
CA VAL A 192 -18.28 -6.20 9.47
C VAL A 192 -19.35 -5.24 8.94
N ILE A 193 -19.05 -3.95 8.92
CA ILE A 193 -19.93 -2.91 8.40
C ILE A 193 -19.18 -2.13 7.32
N ASP A 194 -19.66 -2.22 6.09
CA ASP A 194 -19.12 -1.50 4.94
C ASP A 194 -20.29 -1.30 3.97
N ASP A 195 -20.48 -0.12 3.40
CA ASP A 195 -21.59 0.18 2.48
C ASP A 195 -21.33 -0.33 1.07
N ASP A 196 -20.06 -0.54 0.70
CA ASP A 196 -19.68 -1.12 -0.58
C ASP A 196 -19.86 -2.65 -0.55
N PRO A 197 -20.76 -3.22 -1.37
CA PRO A 197 -21.04 -4.64 -1.36
C PRO A 197 -19.84 -5.50 -1.77
N GLU A 198 -19.00 -5.04 -2.71
CA GLU A 198 -17.84 -5.80 -3.19
C GLU A 198 -16.76 -5.85 -2.11
N VAL A 199 -16.48 -4.70 -1.47
CA VAL A 199 -15.49 -4.61 -0.38
C VAL A 199 -15.95 -5.41 0.84
N ARG A 200 -17.25 -5.32 1.18
CA ARG A 200 -17.85 -6.08 2.28
C ARG A 200 -17.73 -7.58 2.05
N GLU A 201 -18.07 -8.07 0.85
CA GLU A 201 -18.03 -9.50 0.51
C GLU A 201 -16.61 -10.05 0.62
N VAL A 202 -15.62 -9.40 0.00
CA VAL A 202 -14.21 -9.80 0.06
C VAL A 202 -13.68 -9.83 1.50
N THR A 203 -14.04 -8.81 2.30
CA THR A 203 -13.63 -8.73 3.71
C THR A 203 -14.22 -9.88 4.53
N VAL A 204 -15.52 -10.17 4.33
CA VAL A 204 -16.23 -11.26 5.02
C VAL A 204 -15.67 -12.63 4.65
N GLU A 205 -15.50 -12.91 3.35
CA GLU A 205 -14.95 -14.18 2.87
C GLU A 205 -13.57 -14.44 3.44
N THR A 206 -12.73 -13.42 3.46
CA THR A 206 -11.37 -13.56 3.96
C THR A 206 -11.33 -13.80 5.47
N LEU A 207 -12.13 -13.06 6.26
CA LEU A 207 -12.20 -13.27 7.71
C LEU A 207 -12.75 -14.67 8.04
N ARG A 208 -13.73 -15.17 7.26
CA ARG A 208 -14.20 -16.55 7.39
C ARG A 208 -13.13 -17.58 7.03
N ALA A 209 -12.36 -17.34 5.97
CA ALA A 209 -11.22 -18.20 5.60
C ALA A 209 -10.14 -18.25 6.69
N LEU A 210 -10.05 -17.21 7.52
CA LEU A 210 -9.17 -17.15 8.70
C LEU A 210 -9.78 -17.79 9.96
N GLY A 211 -10.99 -18.36 9.87
CA GLY A 211 -11.65 -19.10 10.96
C GLY A 211 -12.56 -18.28 11.87
N PHE A 212 -12.82 -17.01 11.53
CA PHE A 212 -13.77 -16.18 12.29
C PHE A 212 -15.21 -16.45 11.87
N ASP A 213 -16.14 -16.38 12.83
CA ASP A 213 -17.56 -16.23 12.52
C ASP A 213 -17.83 -14.76 12.18
N VAL A 214 -18.49 -14.48 11.06
CA VAL A 214 -18.63 -13.12 10.55
C VAL A 214 -20.08 -12.85 10.19
N VAL A 215 -20.63 -11.83 10.84
CA VAL A 215 -21.90 -11.18 10.52
C VAL A 215 -21.58 -9.90 9.76
N SER A 216 -22.33 -9.61 8.70
CA SER A 216 -22.13 -8.41 7.88
C SER A 216 -23.35 -7.50 7.92
N ALA A 217 -23.13 -6.19 7.88
CA ALA A 217 -24.14 -5.17 7.72
C ALA A 217 -23.74 -4.20 6.59
N GLU A 218 -24.73 -3.75 5.82
CA GLU A 218 -24.53 -2.80 4.71
C GLU A 218 -24.63 -1.33 5.15
N SER A 219 -24.96 -1.08 6.42
CA SER A 219 -25.05 0.27 6.96
C SER A 219 -24.83 0.29 8.47
N ALA A 220 -24.41 1.45 8.99
CA ALA A 220 -24.28 1.70 10.42
C ALA A 220 -25.58 1.39 11.19
N LYS A 221 -26.73 1.72 10.60
CA LYS A 221 -28.05 1.46 11.19
C LYS A 221 -28.30 -0.03 11.41
N LEU A 222 -28.09 -0.85 10.38
CA LEU A 222 -28.23 -2.30 10.50
C LEU A 222 -27.19 -2.89 11.46
N GLY A 223 -25.98 -2.32 11.50
CA GLY A 223 -24.99 -2.70 12.51
C GLY A 223 -25.47 -2.45 13.95
N LEU A 224 -26.15 -1.32 14.20
CA LEU A 224 -26.73 -1.01 15.52
C LEU A 224 -27.90 -1.93 15.85
N ASP A 225 -28.76 -2.25 14.87
CA ASP A 225 -29.87 -3.20 15.06
C ASP A 225 -29.34 -4.60 15.42
N ILE A 226 -28.24 -5.05 14.79
CA ILE A 226 -27.56 -6.31 15.12
C ILE A 226 -27.00 -6.26 16.55
N LEU A 227 -26.37 -5.15 16.96
CA LEU A 227 -25.90 -4.97 18.34
C LEU A 227 -27.04 -5.03 19.36
N GLN A 228 -28.21 -4.49 19.02
CA GLN A 228 -29.39 -4.50 19.91
C GLN A 228 -30.10 -5.86 19.97
N SER A 229 -29.93 -6.70 18.95
CA SER A 229 -30.55 -8.03 18.88
C SER A 229 -30.04 -9.02 19.95
N GLY A 230 -28.97 -8.68 20.68
CA GLY A 230 -28.37 -9.52 21.72
C GLY A 230 -27.40 -10.59 21.19
N VAL A 231 -27.05 -10.53 19.90
CA VAL A 231 -25.95 -11.33 19.35
C VAL A 231 -24.66 -10.95 20.06
N ARG A 232 -23.95 -11.93 20.65
CA ARG A 232 -22.62 -11.68 21.19
C ARG A 232 -21.64 -11.44 20.04
N LEU A 233 -20.98 -10.30 20.09
CA LEU A 233 -19.93 -9.89 19.18
C LEU A 233 -18.66 -9.65 19.97
N ASP A 234 -17.55 -10.16 19.44
CA ASP A 234 -16.23 -10.04 20.06
C ASP A 234 -15.46 -8.83 19.52
N LEU A 235 -15.78 -8.36 18.31
CA LEU A 235 -15.19 -7.18 17.70
C LEU A 235 -16.05 -6.66 16.55
N VAL A 236 -16.04 -5.34 16.33
CA VAL A 236 -16.64 -4.70 15.16
C VAL A 236 -15.56 -4.14 14.25
N VAL A 237 -15.64 -4.44 12.95
CA VAL A 237 -14.88 -3.79 11.88
C VAL A 237 -15.85 -2.90 11.12
N THR A 238 -15.62 -1.60 11.08
CA THR A 238 -16.50 -0.65 10.38
C THR A 238 -15.71 0.25 9.45
N ASP A 239 -16.23 0.50 8.25
CA ASP A 239 -15.71 1.54 7.38
C ASP A 239 -15.98 2.94 7.96
N PHE A 240 -15.17 3.91 7.56
CA PHE A 240 -15.37 5.30 7.93
C PHE A 240 -16.49 5.94 7.10
N SER A 241 -16.46 5.75 5.79
CA SER A 241 -17.19 6.54 4.81
C SER A 241 -18.57 5.94 4.50
N MET A 242 -19.40 5.76 5.53
CA MET A 242 -20.75 5.23 5.36
C MET A 242 -21.80 6.35 5.24
N PRO A 243 -22.84 6.19 4.39
CA PRO A 243 -23.97 7.12 4.31
C PRO A 243 -24.72 7.26 5.64
N GLU A 244 -25.30 8.44 5.89
CA GLU A 244 -26.10 8.83 7.07
C GLU A 244 -25.35 8.89 8.40
N MET A 245 -24.49 7.93 8.70
CA MET A 245 -23.71 7.85 9.94
C MET A 245 -22.32 7.27 9.65
N ASN A 246 -21.28 8.03 9.97
CA ASN A 246 -19.91 7.59 9.74
C ASN A 246 -19.45 6.56 10.79
N GLY A 247 -18.35 5.84 10.49
CA GLY A 247 -17.82 4.80 11.37
C GLY A 247 -17.45 5.28 12.78
N VAL A 248 -17.00 6.53 12.93
CA VAL A 248 -16.67 7.10 14.25
C VAL A 248 -17.93 7.32 15.09
N GLU A 249 -18.99 7.84 14.47
CA GLU A 249 -20.30 8.03 15.12
C GLU A 249 -20.93 6.69 15.49
N PHE A 250 -20.82 5.68 14.62
CA PHE A 250 -21.24 4.32 14.91
C PHE A 250 -20.52 3.77 16.15
N ILE A 251 -19.18 3.85 16.21
CA ILE A 251 -18.40 3.33 17.33
C ILE A 251 -18.78 4.01 18.65
N ARG A 252 -19.00 5.33 18.63
CA ARG A 252 -19.48 6.07 19.81
C ARG A 252 -20.88 5.63 20.26
N HIS A 253 -21.76 5.23 19.35
CA HIS A 253 -23.06 4.64 19.71
C HIS A 253 -22.91 3.22 20.26
N ALA A 254 -22.06 2.41 19.64
CA ALA A 254 -21.78 1.05 20.06
C ALA A 254 -21.21 1.04 21.50
N HIS A 255 -20.22 1.89 21.80
CA HIS A 255 -19.60 1.99 23.13
C HIS A 255 -20.53 2.50 24.23
N ARG A 256 -21.54 3.31 23.90
CA ARG A 256 -22.57 3.70 24.86
C ARG A 256 -23.43 2.52 25.31
N SER A 257 -23.68 1.57 24.42
CA SER A 257 -24.52 0.40 24.69
C SER A 257 -23.69 -0.80 25.19
N HIS A 258 -22.44 -0.91 24.74
CA HIS A 258 -21.50 -1.98 25.06
C HIS A 258 -20.12 -1.39 25.42
N PRO A 259 -19.95 -0.87 26.64
CA PRO A 259 -18.69 -0.29 27.11
C PRO A 259 -17.67 -1.41 27.29
N GLY A 260 -16.80 -1.61 26.29
CA GLY A 260 -15.81 -2.70 26.27
C GLY A 260 -15.77 -3.49 24.97
N LEU A 261 -16.70 -3.27 24.04
CA LEU A 261 -16.65 -3.88 22.71
C LEU A 261 -15.47 -3.32 21.91
N PRO A 262 -14.49 -4.15 21.50
CA PRO A 262 -13.41 -3.72 20.62
C PRO A 262 -13.96 -3.30 19.27
N CYS A 263 -13.52 -2.13 18.79
CA CYS A 263 -13.91 -1.59 17.50
C CYS A 263 -12.66 -1.24 16.68
N LEU A 264 -12.66 -1.68 15.43
CA LEU A 264 -11.67 -1.36 14.41
C LEU A 264 -12.34 -0.48 13.35
N LEU A 265 -11.86 0.75 13.23
CA LEU A 265 -12.26 1.67 12.17
C LEU A 265 -11.35 1.46 10.97
N VAL A 266 -11.92 1.23 9.80
CA VAL A 266 -11.23 1.07 8.54
C VAL A 266 -11.45 2.34 7.71
N THR A 267 -10.40 2.93 7.11
CA THR A 267 -10.56 4.24 6.45
C THR A 267 -9.58 4.50 5.31
N GLY A 268 -10.03 5.22 4.27
CA GLY A 268 -9.22 5.68 3.13
C GLY A 268 -8.44 6.99 3.36
N TYR A 269 -7.90 7.53 2.26
CA TYR A 269 -6.88 8.60 2.26
C TYR A 269 -7.38 10.03 2.54
N ALA A 270 -8.68 10.26 2.75
CA ALA A 270 -9.26 11.59 2.57
C ALA A 270 -9.64 12.38 3.83
N GLU A 271 -9.60 11.83 5.04
CA GLU A 271 -9.92 12.60 6.25
C GLU A 271 -8.70 12.75 7.17
N THR A 272 -8.48 13.91 7.78
CA THR A 272 -7.29 14.12 8.64
C THR A 272 -7.63 14.69 10.01
N SER A 273 -8.73 15.46 10.12
CA SER A 273 -9.16 16.07 11.38
C SER A 273 -9.96 15.10 12.25
N ALA A 274 -10.93 14.36 11.69
CA ALA A 274 -11.77 13.42 12.44
C ALA A 274 -10.98 12.24 13.04
N PHE A 275 -9.84 11.86 12.45
CA PHE A 275 -8.99 10.78 12.98
C PHE A 275 -8.21 11.17 14.23
N ALA A 276 -7.78 12.42 14.35
CA ALA A 276 -7.09 12.87 15.55
C ALA A 276 -8.00 12.74 16.78
N ASP A 277 -9.28 13.12 16.64
CA ASP A 277 -10.29 12.99 17.68
C ASP A 277 -10.69 11.54 17.95
N ALA A 278 -10.76 10.70 16.91
CA ALA A 278 -11.04 9.27 17.05
C ALA A 278 -9.92 8.53 17.79
N ILE A 279 -8.66 8.81 17.46
CA ILE A 279 -7.48 8.24 18.13
C ILE A 279 -7.40 8.75 19.58
N ALA A 280 -7.64 10.04 19.81
CA ALA A 280 -7.71 10.60 21.16
C ALA A 280 -8.84 9.98 22.00
N GLY A 281 -9.92 9.52 21.35
CA GLY A 281 -11.01 8.76 21.95
C GLY A 281 -10.75 7.26 22.12
N GLY A 282 -9.55 6.76 21.84
CA GLY A 282 -9.18 5.34 22.01
C GLY A 282 -9.66 4.40 20.90
N ILE A 283 -10.09 4.93 19.74
CA ILE A 283 -10.52 4.11 18.61
C ILE A 283 -9.29 3.60 17.84
N THR A 284 -9.24 2.29 17.60
CA THR A 284 -8.19 1.69 16.77
C THR A 284 -8.53 1.82 15.30
N ILE A 285 -7.56 2.27 14.51
CA ILE A 285 -7.74 2.61 13.11
C ILE A 285 -6.81 1.77 12.24
N LEU A 286 -7.36 1.15 11.20
CA LEU A 286 -6.64 0.51 10.11
C LEU A 286 -6.87 1.31 8.82
N ARG A 287 -5.78 1.72 8.16
CA ARG A 287 -5.87 2.55 6.96
C ARG A 287 -5.92 1.66 5.71
N LYS A 288 -6.87 1.94 4.81
CA LYS A 288 -6.96 1.42 3.44
C LYS A 288 -5.89 2.14 2.58
N PRO A 289 -5.15 1.41 1.72
CA PRO A 289 -5.14 -0.04 1.57
C PRO A 289 -4.41 -0.71 2.74
N TYR A 290 -4.96 -1.82 3.22
CA TYR A 290 -4.35 -2.70 4.21
C TYR A 290 -4.22 -4.10 3.63
N ARG A 291 -3.17 -4.83 4.05
CA ARG A 291 -3.07 -6.26 3.71
C ARG A 291 -4.00 -7.08 4.59
N MET A 292 -4.53 -8.19 4.08
CA MET A 292 -5.42 -9.06 4.86
C MET A 292 -4.76 -9.64 6.12
N ARG A 293 -3.43 -9.86 6.09
CA ARG A 293 -2.67 -10.22 7.29
C ARG A 293 -2.64 -9.08 8.32
N GLU A 294 -2.55 -7.82 7.89
CA GLU A 294 -2.57 -6.67 8.81
C GLU A 294 -3.93 -6.51 9.49
N LEU A 295 -5.02 -6.78 8.76
CA LEU A 295 -6.36 -6.85 9.34
C LEU A 295 -6.43 -7.96 10.40
N ALA A 296 -5.97 -9.17 10.07
CA ALA A 296 -5.96 -10.31 10.99
C ALA A 296 -5.12 -10.06 12.25
N ASP A 297 -3.90 -9.54 12.09
CA ASP A 297 -3.00 -9.23 13.20
C ASP A 297 -3.57 -8.12 14.09
N THR A 298 -4.26 -7.14 13.49
CA THR A 298 -4.93 -6.06 14.25
C THR A 298 -6.13 -6.58 15.03
N ILE A 299 -6.94 -7.46 14.43
CA ILE A 299 -8.04 -8.14 15.12
C ILE A 299 -7.51 -8.97 16.28
N GLN A 300 -6.44 -9.73 16.10
CA GLN A 300 -5.84 -10.53 17.17
C GLN A 300 -5.33 -9.65 18.32
N ARG A 301 -4.67 -8.52 18.02
CA ARG A 301 -4.21 -7.56 19.05
C ARG A 301 -5.36 -6.93 19.84
N LEU A 302 -6.49 -6.64 19.19
CA LEU A 302 -7.66 -6.03 19.84
C LEU A 302 -8.42 -7.00 20.73
N ARG A 303 -8.17 -8.30 20.59
CA ARG A 303 -8.78 -9.37 21.38
C ARG A 303 -7.90 -9.88 22.53
N ALA A 304 -6.62 -9.49 22.55
CA ALA A 304 -5.65 -9.88 23.57
C ALA A 304 -5.76 -9.00 24.83
#